data_AF-D5G6Z2-F1
#
_entry.id   AF-D5G6Z2-F1
#
_cell.length_a   1.000
_cell.length_b   1.000
_cell.length_c   1.000
_cell.angle_alpha   90.00
_cell.angle_beta   90.00
_cell.angle_gamma   90.00
#
_symmetry.space_group_name_H-M   'P 1'
#
loop_
_entity.id
_entity.type
_entity.pdbx_description
1 polymer ?
#
loop_
_entity_poly.entity_id
_entity_poly.type
_entity_poly.pdbx_seq_one_letter_code
_entity_poly.pdbx_strand_id
1 'polypeptide(L)'
;MSAEEVAQEGGSQFDDQSTQIGGPGAPTPLSALEGNGISARDIKAVVEAGYNTVEAVAYTPKRALLVIKGISEAKADKLIAEASRLQAVSKQAPSQSQLCHTLAVLDNVAYARAYNSDHQLQLLNQAASMMTETRFSLLIVDSATSLYRTDFAGRGELSARQTHLAKFMRTLQRLADEFGIAVVITNQVVAQVDGGAAMFNPDPKKPIGGNIIAHASTTRLFFKKGKGETRICKIYDSPCLPESECMFAINEDGIGDPNPKDLEN
;
A
#
# COMPACT_ATOMS: atom_id res chain seq x y z
N MET A 1 40.14 -31.27 -46.07
CA MET A 1 39.83 -32.50 -45.33
C MET A 1 39.41 -32.04 -43.94
N SER A 2 38.13 -31.87 -43.62
CA SER A 2 37.05 -32.88 -43.50
C SER A 2 37.17 -33.70 -42.21
N ALA A 3 36.10 -34.02 -41.47
CA ALA A 3 34.72 -33.50 -41.39
C ALA A 3 34.02 -34.23 -40.22
N GLU A 4 32.93 -33.65 -39.67
CA GLU A 4 31.75 -34.36 -39.09
C GLU A 4 32.01 -35.35 -37.91
N GLU A 5 31.05 -35.86 -37.11
CA GLU A 5 29.59 -35.67 -36.86
C GLU A 5 29.32 -36.08 -35.37
N VAL A 6 28.18 -35.91 -34.67
CA VAL A 6 26.82 -35.39 -34.89
C VAL A 6 26.37 -34.66 -33.61
N ALA A 7 25.53 -33.61 -33.69
CA ALA A 7 24.64 -33.16 -32.59
C ALA A 7 23.53 -32.19 -33.06
N GLN A 8 22.58 -32.68 -33.86
CA GLN A 8 21.20 -32.15 -33.88
C GLN A 8 20.41 -32.86 -32.74
N GLU A 9 19.26 -32.44 -32.25
CA GLU A 9 18.12 -31.67 -32.78
C GLU A 9 17.69 -30.57 -31.77
N GLY A 10 16.71 -29.69 -31.97
CA GLY A 10 15.80 -29.44 -33.09
C GLY A 10 14.90 -28.24 -32.75
N GLY A 11 14.51 -27.43 -33.72
CA GLY A 11 13.71 -26.22 -33.47
C GLY A 11 12.22 -26.51 -33.27
N SER A 12 11.57 -25.82 -32.34
CA SER A 12 10.11 -25.64 -32.35
C SER A 12 9.78 -24.14 -32.47
N GLN A 13 9.11 -23.77 -33.56
CA GLN A 13 8.45 -22.48 -33.66
C GLN A 13 7.20 -22.50 -32.78
N PHE A 14 7.07 -21.51 -31.90
CA PHE A 14 5.80 -21.19 -31.26
C PHE A 14 5.31 -19.83 -31.78
N ASP A 15 4.77 -19.87 -33.01
CA ASP A 15 3.87 -18.83 -33.51
C ASP A 15 2.52 -18.99 -32.79
N ASP A 16 2.34 -18.34 -31.63
CA ASP A 16 1.04 -18.26 -30.94
C ASP A 16 0.36 -16.92 -31.25
N GLN A 17 -0.40 -16.90 -32.35
CA GLN A 17 -1.41 -15.85 -32.59
C GLN A 17 -2.66 -16.11 -31.75
N SER A 18 -2.57 -15.91 -30.44
CA SER A 18 -3.75 -15.78 -29.58
C SER A 18 -3.72 -14.48 -28.77
N THR A 19 -4.64 -13.58 -29.10
CA THR A 19 -5.00 -12.41 -28.28
C THR A 19 -5.75 -12.88 -27.03
N GLN A 20 -5.02 -13.51 -26.12
CA GLN A 20 -5.54 -13.94 -24.82
C GLN A 20 -5.81 -12.71 -23.94
N ILE A 21 -7.03 -12.19 -24.08
CA ILE A 21 -7.64 -11.31 -23.09
C ILE A 21 -7.81 -12.16 -21.82
N GLY A 22 -6.81 -12.09 -20.93
CA GLY A 22 -6.81 -12.83 -19.67
C GLY A 22 -8.06 -12.52 -18.86
N GLY A 23 -8.57 -13.54 -18.15
CA GLY A 23 -9.76 -13.40 -17.32
C GLY A 23 -9.61 -12.32 -16.23
N PRO A 24 -10.73 -11.84 -15.64
CA PRO A 24 -10.70 -10.76 -14.66
C PRO A 24 -9.74 -11.07 -13.50
N GLY A 25 -8.72 -10.22 -13.33
CA GLY A 25 -7.63 -10.40 -12.37
C GLY A 25 -6.30 -10.91 -12.94
N ALA A 26 -6.23 -11.31 -14.22
CA ALA A 26 -4.96 -11.59 -14.89
C ALA A 26 -4.14 -10.29 -15.10
N PRO A 27 -2.80 -10.34 -14.99
CA PRO A 27 -1.96 -9.16 -15.26
C PRO A 27 -1.98 -8.81 -16.75
N THR A 28 -2.24 -7.55 -17.06
CA THR A 28 -2.35 -7.07 -18.44
C THR A 28 -0.95 -6.97 -19.07
N PRO A 29 -0.70 -7.55 -20.25
CA PRO A 29 0.60 -7.46 -20.92
C PRO A 29 0.87 -6.04 -21.42
N LEU A 30 2.14 -5.62 -21.39
CA LEU A 30 2.53 -4.24 -21.74
C LEU A 30 2.26 -3.85 -23.20
N SER A 31 2.02 -4.81 -24.10
CA SER A 31 1.52 -4.54 -25.45
C SER A 31 0.19 -3.78 -25.46
N ALA A 32 -0.63 -3.87 -24.40
CA ALA A 32 -1.85 -3.07 -24.25
C ALA A 32 -1.58 -1.56 -24.06
N LEU A 33 -0.32 -1.14 -23.85
CA LEU A 33 0.10 0.27 -23.83
C LEU A 33 0.69 0.77 -25.17
N GLU A 34 0.65 -0.04 -26.24
CA GLU A 34 1.04 0.43 -27.59
C GLU A 34 -0.03 1.37 -28.17
N GLY A 35 0.08 2.66 -27.83
CA GLY A 35 -0.85 3.70 -28.26
C GLY A 35 -0.49 5.09 -27.76
N ASN A 36 -1.28 6.11 -28.17
CA ASN A 36 -1.29 7.49 -27.66
C ASN A 36 0.07 8.22 -27.53
N GLY A 37 1.09 7.77 -28.28
CA GLY A 37 2.43 8.35 -28.31
C GLY A 37 3.48 7.62 -27.47
N ILE A 38 3.16 6.43 -26.95
CA ILE A 38 4.11 5.46 -26.39
C ILE A 38 4.62 4.60 -27.56
N SER A 39 5.93 4.39 -27.66
CA SER A 39 6.51 3.55 -28.72
C SER A 39 6.99 2.19 -28.19
N ALA A 40 7.05 1.18 -29.08
CA ALA A 40 7.62 -0.13 -28.74
C ALA A 40 9.09 -0.06 -28.24
N ARG A 41 9.82 1.02 -28.53
CA ARG A 41 11.16 1.28 -27.94
C ARG A 41 11.07 1.70 -26.47
N ASP A 42 10.07 2.51 -26.13
CA ASP A 42 9.81 2.93 -24.74
C ASP A 42 9.36 1.74 -23.89
N ILE A 43 8.51 0.87 -24.45
CA ILE A 43 8.08 -0.36 -23.80
C ILE A 43 9.28 -1.31 -23.57
N LYS A 44 10.18 -1.47 -24.54
CA LYS A 44 11.41 -2.25 -24.33
C LYS A 44 12.29 -1.67 -23.22
N ALA A 45 12.48 -0.35 -23.17
CA ALA A 45 13.21 0.30 -22.07
C ALA A 45 12.54 0.10 -20.68
N VAL A 46 11.21 0.03 -20.65
CA VAL A 46 10.43 -0.25 -19.42
C VAL A 46 10.54 -1.74 -19.01
N VAL A 47 10.56 -2.68 -19.97
CA VAL A 47 10.81 -4.11 -19.73
C VAL A 47 12.25 -4.36 -19.28
N GLU A 48 13.24 -3.71 -19.90
CA GLU A 48 14.65 -3.74 -19.49
C GLU A 48 14.85 -3.16 -18.07
N ALA A 49 13.99 -2.23 -17.65
CA ALA A 49 13.94 -1.72 -16.28
C ALA A 49 13.19 -2.64 -15.27
N GLY A 50 12.71 -3.81 -15.72
CA GLY A 50 12.10 -4.85 -14.88
C GLY A 50 10.57 -4.81 -14.76
N TYR A 51 9.91 -3.81 -15.36
CA TYR A 51 8.44 -3.73 -15.35
C TYR A 51 7.87 -4.55 -16.51
N ASN A 52 7.09 -5.59 -16.21
CA ASN A 52 6.62 -6.56 -17.20
C ASN A 52 5.10 -6.53 -17.45
N THR A 53 4.33 -5.76 -16.68
CA THR A 53 2.86 -5.68 -16.77
C THR A 53 2.38 -4.23 -16.67
N VAL A 54 1.19 -3.94 -17.19
CA VAL A 54 0.57 -2.60 -17.11
C VAL A 54 0.36 -2.16 -15.66
N GLU A 55 0.02 -3.11 -14.79
CA GLU A 55 -0.18 -2.87 -13.36
C GLU A 55 1.13 -2.37 -12.72
N ALA A 56 2.25 -3.01 -13.02
CA ALA A 56 3.56 -2.61 -12.50
C ALA A 56 3.92 -1.16 -12.89
N VAL A 57 3.58 -0.72 -14.11
CA VAL A 57 3.85 0.65 -14.58
C VAL A 57 2.97 1.69 -13.86
N ALA A 58 1.65 1.48 -13.77
CA ALA A 58 0.76 2.43 -13.05
C ALA A 58 0.99 2.44 -11.53
N TYR A 59 1.51 1.36 -10.95
CA TYR A 59 1.86 1.30 -9.54
C TYR A 59 3.23 1.90 -9.21
N THR A 60 4.08 2.16 -10.21
CA THR A 60 5.41 2.76 -10.01
C THR A 60 5.31 4.28 -9.85
N PRO A 61 5.91 4.88 -8.80
CA PRO A 61 5.87 6.34 -8.62
C PRO A 61 6.65 7.05 -9.73
N LYS A 62 6.13 8.18 -10.23
CA LYS A 62 6.65 8.91 -11.42
C LYS A 62 8.18 9.07 -11.44
N ARG A 63 8.78 9.42 -10.29
CA ARG A 63 10.25 9.53 -10.11
C ARG A 63 11.04 8.30 -10.54
N ALA A 64 10.54 7.09 -10.32
CA ALA A 64 11.24 5.86 -10.68
C ALA A 64 11.18 5.59 -12.20
N LEU A 65 10.09 6.00 -12.86
CA LEU A 65 9.99 5.98 -14.33
C LEU A 65 10.93 7.01 -14.98
N LEU A 66 11.16 8.17 -14.34
CA LEU A 66 12.11 9.19 -14.81
C LEU A 66 13.59 8.77 -14.75
N VAL A 67 13.93 7.72 -13.98
CA VAL A 67 15.29 7.14 -13.94
C VAL A 67 15.55 6.25 -15.17
N ILE A 68 14.51 5.81 -15.87
CA ILE A 68 14.63 4.93 -17.05
C ILE A 68 15.21 5.73 -18.23
N LYS A 69 16.38 5.31 -18.71
CA LYS A 69 17.14 5.99 -19.77
C LYS A 69 16.35 6.05 -21.09
N GLY A 70 15.76 7.21 -21.37
CA GLY A 70 14.99 7.50 -22.60
C GLY A 70 13.53 7.88 -22.36
N ILE A 71 13.02 7.70 -21.15
CA ILE A 71 11.69 8.15 -20.74
C ILE A 71 11.78 9.63 -20.34
N SER A 72 11.06 10.49 -21.06
CA SER A 72 10.88 11.91 -20.70
C SER A 72 9.66 12.09 -19.80
N GLU A 73 9.56 13.24 -19.13
CA GLU A 73 8.47 13.50 -18.19
C GLU A 73 7.08 13.37 -18.84
N ALA A 74 6.90 13.96 -20.02
CA ALA A 74 5.66 13.86 -20.79
C ALA A 74 5.36 12.43 -21.33
N LYS A 75 6.34 11.51 -21.34
CA LYS A 75 6.10 10.07 -21.59
C LYS A 75 5.68 9.35 -20.31
N ALA A 76 6.33 9.64 -19.18
CA ALA A 76 5.98 9.05 -17.88
C ALA A 76 4.53 9.37 -17.48
N ASP A 77 4.08 10.62 -17.65
CA ASP A 77 2.69 11.00 -17.36
C ASP A 77 1.67 10.25 -18.25
N LYS A 78 1.99 10.06 -19.54
CA LYS A 78 1.15 9.28 -20.47
C LYS A 78 1.10 7.80 -20.12
N LEU A 79 2.23 7.20 -19.77
CA LEU A 79 2.33 5.81 -19.31
C LEU A 79 1.47 5.57 -18.07
N ILE A 80 1.56 6.46 -17.08
CA ILE A 80 0.74 6.39 -15.86
C ILE A 80 -0.75 6.57 -16.20
N ALA A 81 -1.12 7.51 -17.07
CA ALA A 81 -2.51 7.79 -17.45
C ALA A 81 -3.19 6.59 -18.16
N GLU A 82 -2.57 6.02 -19.19
CA GLU A 82 -3.14 4.87 -19.91
C GLU A 82 -3.16 3.61 -19.05
N ALA A 83 -2.11 3.36 -18.26
CA ALA A 83 -2.08 2.22 -17.35
C ALA A 83 -3.15 2.34 -16.25
N SER A 84 -3.41 3.54 -15.74
CA SER A 84 -4.51 3.81 -14.79
C SER A 84 -5.89 3.60 -15.45
N ARG A 85 -6.06 4.00 -16.71
CA ARG A 85 -7.30 3.80 -17.48
C ARG A 85 -7.61 2.32 -17.68
N LEU A 86 -6.62 1.50 -18.02
CA LEU A 86 -6.79 0.05 -18.20
C LEU A 86 -7.12 -0.67 -16.89
N GLN A 87 -6.51 -0.28 -15.77
CA GLN A 87 -6.83 -0.85 -14.46
C GLN A 87 -8.27 -0.62 -14.01
N ALA A 88 -8.88 0.52 -14.36
CA ALA A 88 -10.26 0.83 -14.00
C ALA A 88 -11.25 -0.19 -14.58
N VAL A 89 -11.01 -0.64 -15.81
CA VAL A 89 -11.83 -1.65 -16.50
C VAL A 89 -11.64 -3.04 -15.88
N SER A 90 -10.40 -3.41 -15.54
CA SER A 90 -10.05 -4.73 -14.99
C SER A 90 -10.72 -5.05 -13.63
N LYS A 91 -11.00 -4.03 -12.81
CA LYS A 91 -11.53 -4.21 -11.43
C LYS A 91 -13.06 -4.37 -11.36
N GLN A 92 -13.78 -4.26 -12.47
CA GLN A 92 -15.24 -4.14 -12.46
C GLN A 92 -15.95 -5.50 -12.66
N ALA A 93 -15.84 -6.39 -11.67
CA ALA A 93 -16.41 -7.75 -11.71
C ALA A 93 -17.14 -8.15 -10.41
N PRO A 94 -18.49 -7.99 -10.33
CA PRO A 94 -19.30 -8.50 -9.23
C PRO A 94 -19.79 -9.93 -9.50
N SER A 95 -19.01 -10.95 -9.12
CA SER A 95 -19.45 -12.36 -9.20
C SER A 95 -20.33 -12.73 -8.00
N GLN A 96 -21.63 -12.40 -8.07
CA GLN A 96 -22.61 -12.79 -7.05
C GLN A 96 -22.90 -14.30 -7.08
N SER A 97 -22.60 -15.01 -5.98
CA SER A 97 -23.24 -16.30 -5.67
C SER A 97 -23.29 -16.58 -4.16
N GLN A 98 -24.51 -16.47 -3.61
CA GLN A 98 -25.01 -17.15 -2.40
C GLN A 98 -24.18 -17.07 -1.09
N LEU A 99 -24.47 -16.10 -0.22
CA LEU A 99 -24.41 -16.22 1.27
C LEU A 99 -25.13 -15.04 1.96
N CYS A 100 -26.45 -14.95 1.73
CA CYS A 100 -27.27 -13.72 1.88
C CYS A 100 -27.53 -13.17 3.30
N HIS A 101 -26.77 -13.57 4.33
CA HIS A 101 -26.86 -12.96 5.66
C HIS A 101 -25.55 -12.29 6.12
N THR A 102 -24.38 -12.85 5.80
CA THR A 102 -23.09 -12.23 6.15
C THR A 102 -22.69 -11.13 5.15
N LEU A 103 -23.13 -11.23 3.90
CA LEU A 103 -22.77 -10.29 2.82
C LEU A 103 -23.20 -8.85 3.11
N ALA A 104 -24.35 -8.63 3.77
CA ALA A 104 -24.85 -7.30 4.08
C ALA A 104 -23.91 -6.46 4.97
N VAL A 105 -22.98 -7.08 5.71
CA VAL A 105 -21.92 -6.36 6.44
C VAL A 105 -20.78 -5.97 5.49
N LEU A 106 -20.40 -6.86 4.56
CA LEU A 106 -19.31 -6.66 3.60
C LEU A 106 -19.68 -5.65 2.50
N ASP A 107 -20.92 -5.64 2.04
CA ASP A 107 -21.44 -4.69 1.04
C ASP A 107 -21.35 -3.22 1.51
N ASN A 108 -21.27 -3.00 2.83
CA ASN A 108 -21.08 -1.69 3.45
C ASN A 108 -19.59 -1.28 3.65
N VAL A 109 -18.62 -2.09 3.18
CA VAL A 109 -17.18 -1.85 3.36
C VAL A 109 -16.49 -1.54 2.02
N ALA A 110 -16.24 -0.25 1.77
CA ALA A 110 -15.44 0.19 0.62
C ALA A 110 -13.94 -0.13 0.85
N TYR A 111 -13.39 -1.07 0.09
CA TYR A 111 -11.96 -1.43 0.12
C TYR A 111 -11.19 -0.83 -1.06
N ALA A 112 -10.05 -0.19 -0.78
CA ALA A 112 -9.12 0.29 -1.79
C ALA A 112 -7.66 -0.03 -1.41
N ARG A 113 -6.89 -0.57 -2.36
CA ARG A 113 -5.47 -0.86 -2.18
C ARG A 113 -4.61 0.24 -2.81
N ALA A 114 -3.82 0.93 -1.98
CA ALA A 114 -2.76 1.81 -2.44
C ALA A 114 -1.49 1.01 -2.79
N TYR A 115 -0.71 1.51 -3.75
CA TYR A 115 0.50 0.84 -4.25
C TYR A 115 1.76 1.74 -4.27
N ASN A 116 1.59 3.06 -4.20
CA ASN A 116 2.65 4.05 -4.00
C ASN A 116 2.09 5.25 -3.20
N SER A 117 2.96 6.12 -2.68
CA SER A 117 2.57 7.25 -1.82
C SER A 117 1.57 8.22 -2.46
N ASP A 118 1.61 8.35 -3.78
CA ASP A 118 0.92 9.41 -4.50
C ASP A 118 -0.51 8.96 -4.84
N HIS A 119 -0.65 7.69 -5.26
CA HIS A 119 -1.91 6.96 -5.35
C HIS A 119 -2.62 6.89 -3.99
N GLN A 120 -1.87 6.71 -2.88
CA GLN A 120 -2.44 6.74 -1.53
C GLN A 120 -3.11 8.09 -1.20
N LEU A 121 -2.54 9.21 -1.66
CA LEU A 121 -3.14 10.54 -1.50
C LEU A 121 -4.32 10.77 -2.47
N GLN A 122 -4.24 10.27 -3.71
CA GLN A 122 -5.34 10.34 -4.68
C GLN A 122 -6.59 9.57 -4.21
N LEU A 123 -6.41 8.41 -3.58
CA LEU A 123 -7.51 7.62 -3.00
C LEU A 123 -8.27 8.38 -1.92
N LEU A 124 -7.64 9.28 -1.15
CA LEU A 124 -8.36 10.14 -0.19
C LEU A 124 -9.27 11.16 -0.89
N ASN A 125 -8.88 11.66 -2.07
CA ASN A 125 -9.73 12.57 -2.84
C ASN A 125 -10.91 11.84 -3.48
N GLN A 126 -10.74 10.57 -3.88
CA GLN A 126 -11.82 9.71 -4.33
C GLN A 126 -12.76 9.33 -3.18
N ALA A 127 -12.21 9.00 -2.00
CA ALA A 127 -12.98 8.75 -0.78
C ALA A 127 -13.84 9.95 -0.38
N ALA A 128 -13.32 11.19 -0.48
CA ALA A 128 -14.11 12.40 -0.25
C ALA A 128 -15.36 12.49 -1.14
N SER A 129 -15.24 12.09 -2.42
CA SER A 129 -16.37 12.07 -3.36
C SER A 129 -17.41 10.99 -3.02
N MET A 130 -16.98 9.83 -2.51
CA MET A 130 -17.91 8.79 -2.02
C MET A 130 -18.60 9.24 -0.71
N MET A 131 -17.88 9.96 0.16
CA MET A 131 -18.38 10.50 1.43
C MET A 131 -19.38 11.65 1.26
N THR A 132 -19.41 12.33 0.10
CA THR A 132 -20.48 13.29 -0.23
C THR A 132 -21.79 12.62 -0.66
N GLU A 133 -21.75 11.39 -1.16
CA GLU A 133 -22.94 10.64 -1.60
C GLU A 133 -23.53 9.76 -0.49
N THR A 134 -22.67 9.18 0.36
CA THR A 134 -23.06 8.22 1.40
C THR A 134 -22.35 8.48 2.72
N ARG A 135 -23.05 8.26 3.84
CA ARG A 135 -22.52 8.53 5.19
C ARG A 135 -21.65 7.37 5.67
N PHE A 136 -20.33 7.59 5.66
CA PHE A 136 -19.37 6.75 6.37
C PHE A 136 -19.27 7.12 7.85
N SER A 137 -18.68 6.23 8.66
CA SER A 137 -18.43 6.42 10.09
C SER A 137 -16.95 6.30 10.47
N LEU A 138 -16.18 5.49 9.73
CA LEU A 138 -14.81 5.12 10.02
C LEU A 138 -13.99 5.02 8.72
N LEU A 139 -12.79 5.59 8.71
CA LEU A 139 -11.77 5.44 7.67
C LEU A 139 -10.54 4.77 8.29
N ILE A 140 -10.12 3.63 7.71
CA ILE A 140 -8.95 2.88 8.15
C ILE A 140 -7.83 2.99 7.11
N VAL A 141 -6.61 3.30 7.54
CA VAL A 141 -5.40 3.30 6.69
C VAL A 141 -4.38 2.32 7.26
N ASP A 142 -4.40 1.08 6.76
CA ASP A 142 -3.41 0.05 7.07
C ASP A 142 -2.40 -0.12 5.91
N SER A 143 -1.17 0.40 5.97
CA SER A 143 -0.59 1.26 7.01
C SER A 143 -0.14 2.59 6.42
N ALA A 144 -0.30 3.68 7.18
CA ALA A 144 -0.01 5.03 6.70
C ALA A 144 1.46 5.24 6.29
N THR A 145 2.38 4.41 6.77
CA THR A 145 3.83 4.60 6.58
C THR A 145 4.53 3.61 5.64
N SER A 146 3.90 2.50 5.22
CA SER A 146 4.63 1.44 4.51
C SER A 146 5.21 1.91 3.17
N LEU A 147 4.39 2.52 2.32
CA LEU A 147 4.78 3.01 0.99
C LEU A 147 5.82 4.14 1.10
N TYR A 148 5.71 4.97 2.13
CA TYR A 148 6.70 6.01 2.42
C TYR A 148 8.09 5.47 2.80
N ARG A 149 8.25 4.16 3.10
CA ARG A 149 9.58 3.53 3.30
C ARG A 149 10.25 3.12 1.99
N THR A 150 9.49 2.61 1.03
CA THR A 150 9.98 2.12 -0.26
C THR A 150 10.26 3.27 -1.21
N ASP A 151 9.32 4.21 -1.30
CA ASP A 151 9.29 5.17 -2.39
C ASP A 151 10.31 6.30 -2.18
N PHE A 152 10.64 6.62 -0.93
CA PHE A 152 11.55 7.71 -0.54
C PHE A 152 12.84 7.16 0.09
N ALA A 153 13.81 6.81 -0.75
CA ALA A 153 15.05 6.15 -0.34
C ALA A 153 16.12 7.12 0.23
N GLY A 154 16.96 6.59 1.12
CA GLY A 154 18.13 7.30 1.65
C GLY A 154 17.84 8.46 2.62
N ARG A 155 18.90 9.19 3.00
CA ARG A 155 18.80 10.39 3.86
C ARG A 155 18.44 11.67 3.08
N GLY A 156 18.73 11.73 1.78
CA GLY A 156 18.49 12.91 0.93
C GLY A 156 17.00 13.23 0.72
N GLU A 157 16.16 12.23 0.49
CA GLU A 157 14.72 12.43 0.26
C GLU A 157 13.88 12.62 1.54
N LEU A 158 14.52 12.71 2.71
CA LEU A 158 13.84 12.83 4.00
C LEU A 158 12.90 14.05 4.07
N SER A 159 13.33 15.20 3.54
CA SER A 159 12.54 16.44 3.53
C SER A 159 11.31 16.34 2.61
N ALA A 160 11.48 15.73 1.43
CA ALA A 160 10.39 15.46 0.49
C ALA A 160 9.37 14.48 1.09
N ARG A 161 9.86 13.38 1.71
CA ARG A 161 9.03 12.39 2.42
C ARG A 161 8.18 13.04 3.50
N GLN A 162 8.82 13.83 4.37
CA GLN A 162 8.15 14.50 5.48
C GLN A 162 7.12 15.53 4.98
N THR A 163 7.44 16.28 3.93
CA THR A 163 6.51 17.22 3.31
C THR A 163 5.28 16.51 2.70
N HIS A 164 5.48 15.36 2.04
CA HIS A 164 4.38 14.60 1.45
C HIS A 164 3.50 13.94 2.53
N LEU A 165 4.12 13.36 3.56
CA LEU A 165 3.42 12.78 4.71
C LEU A 165 2.60 13.83 5.48
N ALA A 166 3.11 15.05 5.63
CA ALA A 166 2.39 16.16 6.25
C ALA A 166 1.12 16.56 5.46
N LYS A 167 1.18 16.53 4.13
CA LYS A 167 0.00 16.75 3.27
C LYS A 167 -1.03 15.65 3.48
N PHE A 168 -0.61 14.39 3.44
CA PHE A 168 -1.48 13.23 3.66
C PHE A 168 -2.19 13.26 5.03
N MET A 169 -1.44 13.49 6.11
CA MET A 169 -2.00 13.63 7.46
C MET A 169 -2.97 14.81 7.59
N ARG A 170 -2.70 15.95 6.92
CA ARG A 170 -3.62 17.10 6.90
C ARG A 170 -4.89 16.83 6.09
N THR A 171 -4.81 16.07 5.00
CA THR A 171 -6.01 15.61 4.26
C THR A 171 -6.86 14.68 5.13
N LEU A 172 -6.25 13.74 5.84
CA LEU A 172 -6.97 12.86 6.78
C LEU A 172 -7.70 13.65 7.88
N GLN A 173 -7.05 14.63 8.50
CA GLN A 173 -7.70 15.50 9.50
C GLN A 173 -8.87 16.28 8.90
N ARG A 174 -8.70 16.86 7.69
CA ARG A 174 -9.81 17.54 7.00
C ARG A 174 -11.00 16.62 6.80
N LEU A 175 -10.80 15.37 6.37
CA LEU A 175 -11.90 14.42 6.18
C LEU A 175 -12.62 14.09 7.50
N ALA A 176 -11.89 13.98 8.61
CA ALA A 176 -12.47 13.81 9.94
C ALA A 176 -13.33 15.02 10.33
N ASP A 177 -12.82 16.24 10.14
CA ASP A 177 -13.51 17.50 10.48
C ASP A 177 -14.74 17.77 9.58
N GLU A 178 -14.66 17.41 8.29
CA GLU A 178 -15.64 17.72 7.25
C GLU A 178 -16.83 16.74 7.22
N PHE A 179 -16.58 15.44 7.44
CA PHE A 179 -17.62 14.39 7.41
C PHE A 179 -18.00 13.86 8.81
N GLY A 180 -17.24 14.21 9.85
CA GLY A 180 -17.46 13.73 11.22
C GLY A 180 -17.13 12.23 11.39
N ILE A 181 -16.12 11.73 10.66
CA ILE A 181 -15.69 10.33 10.68
C ILE A 181 -14.53 10.10 11.65
N ALA A 182 -14.47 8.91 12.25
CA ALA A 182 -13.27 8.45 12.92
C ALA A 182 -12.20 8.08 11.88
N VAL A 183 -10.95 8.45 12.11
CA VAL A 183 -9.80 8.06 11.26
C VAL A 183 -8.83 7.23 12.09
N VAL A 184 -8.59 5.99 11.68
CA VAL A 184 -7.66 5.06 12.33
C VAL A 184 -6.52 4.77 11.36
N ILE A 185 -5.28 5.05 11.77
CA ILE A 185 -4.07 4.72 11.01
C ILE A 185 -3.25 3.68 11.75
N THR A 186 -2.72 2.69 11.04
CA THR A 186 -1.67 1.83 11.59
C THR A 186 -0.30 2.39 11.21
N ASN A 187 0.71 2.16 12.06
CA ASN A 187 2.07 2.65 11.88
C ASN A 187 3.06 1.54 12.25
N GLN A 188 4.12 1.39 11.46
CA GLN A 188 5.18 0.42 11.71
C GLN A 188 6.23 0.99 12.69
N VAL A 189 6.90 0.11 13.44
CA VAL A 189 8.02 0.47 14.31
C VAL A 189 9.35 0.02 13.72
N VAL A 190 10.43 0.70 14.09
CA VAL A 190 11.82 0.31 13.79
C VAL A 190 12.65 0.26 15.06
N ALA A 191 13.64 -0.63 15.10
CA ALA A 191 14.69 -0.59 16.14
C ALA A 191 15.60 0.62 15.90
N GLN A 192 15.95 1.35 16.95
CA GLN A 192 16.95 2.42 16.88
C GLN A 192 18.36 1.82 17.01
N VAL A 193 19.13 1.86 15.91
CA VAL A 193 20.52 1.35 15.83
C VAL A 193 21.60 2.44 15.97
N ASP A 194 21.19 3.71 16.13
CA ASP A 194 22.08 4.88 16.14
C ASP A 194 22.33 5.35 17.59
N GLY A 195 23.59 5.23 18.05
CA GLY A 195 24.16 5.94 19.21
C GLY A 195 23.79 5.51 20.64
N GLY A 196 24.67 4.74 21.30
CA GLY A 196 24.88 4.72 22.76
C GLY A 196 23.80 4.09 23.67
N ALA A 197 22.52 4.39 23.48
CA ALA A 197 21.43 4.02 24.39
C ALA A 197 21.15 2.50 24.46
N ALA A 198 21.62 1.73 23.47
CA ALA A 198 21.43 0.28 23.38
C ALA A 198 22.07 -0.52 24.54
N MET A 199 22.96 0.09 25.33
CA MET A 199 23.54 -0.54 26.53
C MET A 199 22.57 -0.55 27.74
N PHE A 200 21.53 0.29 27.74
CA PHE A 200 20.60 0.44 28.88
C PHE A 200 19.12 0.19 28.55
N ASN A 201 18.75 0.14 27.27
CA ASN A 201 17.42 -0.30 26.84
C ASN A 201 17.59 -1.41 25.78
N PRO A 202 17.18 -2.67 26.06
CA PRO A 202 17.50 -3.81 25.19
C PRO A 202 16.69 -3.84 23.88
N ASP A 203 15.64 -3.04 23.73
CA ASP A 203 14.81 -3.01 22.50
C ASP A 203 14.16 -1.62 22.27
N PRO A 204 14.94 -0.60 21.87
CA PRO A 204 14.47 0.76 21.66
C PRO A 204 13.67 0.88 20.35
N LYS A 205 12.43 0.40 20.37
CA LYS A 205 11.46 0.51 19.27
C LYS A 205 10.91 1.94 19.17
N LYS A 206 11.02 2.52 17.97
CA LYS A 206 10.53 3.87 17.65
C LYS A 206 9.51 3.81 16.50
N PRO A 207 8.35 4.50 16.59
CA PRO A 207 7.39 4.59 15.49
C PRO A 207 7.95 5.40 14.32
N ILE A 208 7.54 5.05 13.10
CA ILE A 208 7.91 5.75 11.86
C ILE A 208 7.11 7.06 11.73
N GLY A 209 7.59 7.96 10.86
CA GLY A 209 7.03 9.30 10.62
C GLY A 209 7.64 10.38 11.50
N GLY A 210 8.02 10.04 12.74
CA GLY A 210 8.58 11.00 13.69
C GLY A 210 7.58 12.10 14.06
N ASN A 211 8.07 13.32 14.27
CA ASN A 211 7.27 14.41 14.83
C ASN A 211 6.02 14.77 14.01
N ILE A 212 6.03 14.56 12.68
CA ILE A 212 4.89 14.91 11.82
C ILE A 212 3.69 14.02 12.08
N ILE A 213 3.86 12.70 12.24
CA ILE A 213 2.77 11.84 12.70
C ILE A 213 2.45 12.13 14.17
N ALA A 214 3.47 12.26 15.03
CA ALA A 214 3.25 12.45 16.47
C ALA A 214 2.45 13.71 16.84
N HIS A 215 2.56 14.80 16.07
CA HIS A 215 1.75 16.02 16.26
C HIS A 215 0.42 16.02 15.50
N ALA A 216 0.23 15.13 14.51
CA ALA A 216 -1.01 15.03 13.74
C ALA A 216 -1.97 13.95 14.27
N SER A 217 -1.47 12.95 15.00
CA SER A 217 -2.27 11.95 15.70
C SER A 217 -2.73 12.48 17.07
N THR A 218 -4.03 12.58 17.30
CA THR A 218 -4.60 13.04 18.58
C THR A 218 -4.50 12.00 19.70
N THR A 219 -4.61 10.71 19.40
CA THR A 219 -4.39 9.62 20.37
C THR A 219 -3.52 8.54 19.73
N ARG A 220 -2.56 8.04 20.51
CA ARG A 220 -1.56 7.06 20.08
C ARG A 220 -1.60 5.83 20.98
N LEU A 221 -1.90 4.68 20.39
CA LEU A 221 -1.89 3.38 21.07
C LEU A 221 -0.63 2.60 20.68
N PHE A 222 0.03 2.01 21.67
CA PHE A 222 1.21 1.17 21.49
C PHE A 222 0.88 -0.28 21.81
N PHE A 223 0.99 -1.15 20.80
CA PHE A 223 0.65 -2.56 20.91
C PHE A 223 1.90 -3.42 21.09
N LYS A 224 1.88 -4.29 22.10
CA LYS A 224 2.94 -5.26 22.44
C LYS A 224 2.35 -6.68 22.47
N LYS A 225 3.09 -7.67 21.97
CA LYS A 225 2.70 -9.08 22.10
C LYS A 225 2.87 -9.55 23.56
N GLY A 226 1.84 -10.17 24.12
CA GLY A 226 1.87 -10.81 25.44
C GLY A 226 2.26 -12.29 25.36
N LYS A 227 1.80 -13.09 26.33
CA LYS A 227 1.93 -14.55 26.33
C LYS A 227 0.86 -15.16 25.42
N GLY A 228 1.23 -16.09 24.53
CA GLY A 228 0.29 -16.76 23.63
C GLY A 228 -0.51 -15.79 22.73
N GLU A 229 -1.84 -15.84 22.85
CA GLU A 229 -2.80 -15.01 22.12
C GLU A 229 -3.01 -13.62 22.74
N THR A 230 -2.62 -13.41 23.99
CA THR A 230 -2.73 -12.10 24.65
C THR A 230 -1.87 -11.01 24.00
N ARG A 231 -2.34 -9.78 24.10
CA ARG A 231 -1.72 -8.55 23.60
C ARG A 231 -1.90 -7.48 24.67
N ILE A 232 -0.94 -6.55 24.75
CA ILE A 232 -0.99 -5.42 25.67
C ILE A 232 -1.13 -4.15 24.81
N CYS A 233 -2.16 -3.36 25.07
CA CYS A 233 -2.33 -2.02 24.52
C CYS A 233 -2.00 -0.99 25.60
N LYS A 234 -0.94 -0.21 25.40
CA LYS A 234 -0.66 0.98 26.22
C LYS A 234 -1.11 2.24 25.50
N ILE A 235 -1.79 3.14 26.20
CA ILE A 235 -1.98 4.52 25.77
C ILE A 235 -0.62 5.22 25.84
N TYR A 236 -0.07 5.56 24.69
CA TYR A 236 1.25 6.19 24.57
C TYR A 236 1.16 7.72 24.67
N ASP A 237 0.06 8.30 24.18
CA ASP A 237 -0.25 9.72 24.24
C ASP A 237 -1.74 9.94 23.93
N SER A 238 -2.39 10.86 24.65
CA SER A 238 -3.77 11.31 24.40
C SER A 238 -4.03 12.60 25.21
N PRO A 239 -4.75 13.60 24.66
CA PRO A 239 -5.06 14.84 25.39
C PRO A 239 -6.13 14.65 26.48
N CYS A 240 -6.83 13.51 26.51
CA CYS A 240 -7.96 13.27 27.42
C CYS A 240 -7.90 11.95 28.20
N LEU A 241 -6.97 11.04 27.89
CA LEU A 241 -6.81 9.77 28.58
C LEU A 241 -5.43 9.69 29.25
N PRO A 242 -5.33 9.24 30.52
CA PRO A 242 -4.05 9.06 31.19
C PRO A 242 -3.24 7.91 30.55
N GLU A 243 -1.92 7.93 30.71
CA GLU A 243 -1.09 6.76 30.39
C GLU A 243 -1.54 5.55 31.22
N SER A 244 -2.07 4.54 30.54
CA SER A 244 -2.57 3.29 31.12
C SER A 244 -2.32 2.15 30.14
N GLU A 245 -2.25 0.92 30.65
CA GLU A 245 -2.15 -0.29 29.83
C GLU A 245 -3.26 -1.29 30.15
N CYS A 246 -3.75 -1.96 29.10
CA CYS A 246 -4.82 -2.93 29.16
C CYS A 246 -4.42 -4.18 28.35
N MET A 247 -4.88 -5.36 28.79
CA MET A 247 -4.65 -6.63 28.11
C MET A 247 -5.90 -7.08 27.37
N PHE A 248 -5.72 -7.58 26.15
CA PHE A 248 -6.77 -8.14 25.29
C PHE A 248 -6.27 -9.42 24.62
N ALA A 249 -7.18 -10.26 24.14
CA ALA A 249 -6.85 -11.43 23.32
C ALA A 249 -7.24 -11.22 21.86
N ILE A 250 -6.64 -12.04 20.98
CA ILE A 250 -7.08 -12.20 19.59
C ILE A 250 -7.56 -13.64 19.45
N ASN A 251 -8.88 -13.79 19.36
CA ASN A 251 -9.63 -15.03 19.29
C ASN A 251 -10.07 -15.29 17.83
N GLU A 252 -10.73 -16.42 17.57
CA GLU A 252 -11.31 -16.72 16.24
C GLU A 252 -12.45 -15.76 15.85
N ASP A 253 -13.18 -15.22 16.82
CA ASP A 253 -14.26 -14.23 16.63
C ASP A 253 -13.76 -12.76 16.61
N GLY A 254 -12.47 -12.52 16.86
CA GLY A 254 -11.83 -11.21 16.72
C GLY A 254 -11.06 -10.74 17.95
N ILE A 255 -11.23 -9.47 18.33
CA ILE A 255 -10.63 -8.88 19.53
C ILE A 255 -11.61 -9.02 20.69
N GLY A 256 -11.17 -9.63 21.79
CA GLY A 256 -11.97 -9.82 23.00
C GLY A 256 -11.16 -9.74 24.28
N ASP A 257 -11.84 -9.92 25.42
CA ASP A 257 -11.19 -10.00 26.72
C ASP A 257 -10.29 -11.25 26.82
N PRO A 258 -9.17 -11.18 27.56
CA PRO A 258 -8.31 -12.33 27.78
C PRO A 258 -9.00 -13.40 28.65
N ASN A 259 -8.72 -14.68 28.38
CA ASN A 259 -9.23 -15.76 29.23
C ASN A 259 -8.74 -15.58 30.68
N PRO A 260 -9.57 -15.83 31.71
CA PRO A 260 -9.17 -15.61 33.11
C PRO A 260 -7.87 -16.30 33.53
N LYS A 261 -7.54 -17.45 32.92
CA LYS A 261 -6.29 -18.21 33.18
C LYS A 261 -5.02 -17.46 32.77
N ASP A 262 -5.12 -16.56 31.78
CA ASP A 262 -3.99 -15.78 31.27
C ASP A 262 -3.77 -14.48 32.07
N LEU A 263 -4.68 -14.14 33.00
CA LEU A 263 -4.56 -12.98 33.89
C LEU A 263 -3.76 -13.25 35.17
N GLU A 264 -3.58 -14.53 35.54
CA GLU A 264 -3.04 -14.93 36.85
C GLU A 264 -1.52 -15.23 36.85
N ASN A 265 -0.80 -15.00 35.74
CA ASN A 265 0.60 -15.43 35.56
C ASN A 265 1.48 -14.40 34.82
#